data_AF-A0A5E4PT40-F1
#
_entry.id   AF-A0A5E4PT40-F1
#
_cell.length_a   1.000
_cell.length_b   1.000
_cell.length_c   1.000
_cell.angle_alpha   90.00
_cell.angle_beta   90.00
_cell.angle_gamma   90.00
#
_symmetry.space_group_name_H-M   'P 1'
#
loop_
_entity.id
_entity.type
_entity.pdbx_description
1 polymer ?
#
loop_
_entity_poly.entity_id
_entity_poly.type
_entity_poly.pdbx_seq_one_letter_code
_entity_poly.pdbx_strand_id
1 'polypeptide(L)'
;MSATPKFVLEYCKNWDKSGKDQYVKFITQHIKDENKSPLFTKSGKLSGFSQGLYDLLICGLKGYLKKDAVILVLREIIALHADIPSILLDVICVLDAETSLDVQNEERVNFCYVVRELEPLISDKLLKERLEIDTLQDVGTLKNKNFYTKFIKVKTKLYYKQRKFNLFREESEGYAKLIVELNQEIAEETDWKNILEIIQSLIGCFNLDPNRVLDIILESFEARPHLDKLFISLIRGYMCDPQVISEVLGFKLSNMEVLESYKEPPNLMVVIALLLQHQVISLDNIYPWLRPDDTIMAKETDREIKLIQDFIRKLNIVSTKGPQANCPTEFVEEKPDPQKLVLGEALLRVRAWREFSSLYNRLPITAMPQRPATALCDMLHALVEPLYRNSTIEINSSAKSM
;
A
#
# COMPACT_ATOMS: atom_id res chain seq x y z
N MET A 1 -24.69 -36.37 23.51
CA MET A 1 -25.12 -35.76 24.79
C MET A 1 -25.88 -36.72 25.74
N SER A 2 -25.45 -37.98 25.93
CA SER A 2 -25.99 -38.80 27.05
C SER A 2 -25.07 -39.94 27.54
N ALA A 3 -23.74 -39.82 27.37
CA ALA A 3 -22.78 -40.82 27.85
C ALA A 3 -22.34 -40.58 29.32
N THR A 4 -22.28 -39.30 29.73
CA THR A 4 -21.81 -38.90 31.07
C THR A 4 -22.61 -39.50 32.23
N PRO A 5 -23.97 -39.56 32.20
CA PRO A 5 -24.74 -40.19 33.29
C PRO A 5 -24.44 -41.68 33.45
N LYS A 6 -24.18 -42.38 32.34
CA LYS A 6 -23.82 -43.80 32.35
C LYS A 6 -22.44 -43.99 32.95
N PHE A 7 -21.46 -43.17 32.54
CA PHE A 7 -20.10 -43.20 33.10
C PHE A 7 -20.10 -42.94 34.62
N VAL A 8 -20.89 -41.96 35.08
CA VAL A 8 -21.02 -41.65 36.52
C VAL A 8 -21.60 -42.83 37.31
N LEU A 9 -22.62 -43.50 36.75
CA LEU A 9 -23.23 -44.68 37.36
C LEU A 9 -22.27 -45.88 37.41
N GLU A 10 -21.48 -46.07 36.35
CA GLU A 10 -20.63 -47.24 36.14
C GLU A 10 -19.31 -47.15 36.93
N TYR A 11 -18.68 -45.97 36.97
CA TYR A 11 -17.35 -45.80 37.54
C TYR A 11 -17.32 -44.83 38.75
N CYS A 12 -17.97 -43.67 38.68
CA CYS A 12 -17.79 -42.62 39.69
C CYS A 12 -18.40 -42.94 41.05
N LYS A 13 -19.56 -43.61 41.12
CA LYS A 13 -20.25 -43.90 42.40
C LYS A 13 -19.44 -44.73 43.39
N ASN A 14 -18.57 -45.61 42.89
CA ASN A 14 -17.72 -46.50 43.70
C ASN A 14 -16.23 -46.32 43.37
N TRP A 15 -15.83 -45.08 43.06
CA TRP A 15 -14.49 -44.75 42.55
C TRP A 15 -13.36 -45.34 43.41
N ASP A 16 -13.39 -45.10 44.71
CA ASP A 16 -12.34 -45.54 45.65
C ASP A 16 -12.33 -47.05 45.92
N LYS A 17 -13.45 -47.76 45.68
CA LYS A 17 -13.57 -49.20 45.97
C LYS A 17 -13.19 -50.08 44.79
N SER A 18 -13.61 -49.69 43.57
CA SER A 18 -13.40 -50.51 42.37
C SER A 18 -13.50 -49.71 41.06
N GLY A 19 -14.12 -48.52 41.08
CA GLY A 19 -14.37 -47.74 39.87
C GLY A 19 -13.09 -47.31 39.17
N LYS A 20 -12.05 -46.90 39.92
CA LYS A 20 -10.73 -46.55 39.34
C LYS A 20 -10.13 -47.73 38.56
N ASP A 21 -10.03 -48.89 39.20
CA ASP A 21 -9.40 -50.08 38.59
C ASP A 21 -10.20 -50.60 37.39
N GLN A 22 -11.54 -50.52 37.45
CA GLN A 22 -12.41 -50.87 36.33
C GLN A 22 -12.21 -49.93 35.15
N TYR A 23 -12.12 -48.62 35.40
CA TYR A 23 -11.88 -47.63 34.35
C TYR A 23 -10.49 -47.78 33.71
N VAL A 24 -9.43 -47.94 34.52
CA VAL A 24 -8.08 -48.16 33.99
C VAL A 24 -8.06 -49.43 33.14
N LYS A 25 -8.66 -50.54 33.59
CA LYS A 25 -8.79 -51.77 32.80
C LYS A 25 -9.55 -51.54 31.49
N PHE A 26 -10.63 -50.76 31.51
CA PHE A 26 -11.38 -50.40 30.30
C PHE A 26 -10.49 -49.64 29.31
N ILE A 27 -9.76 -48.62 29.77
CA ILE A 27 -8.88 -47.82 28.93
C ILE A 27 -7.71 -48.65 28.37
N THR A 28 -7.07 -49.49 29.19
CA THR A 28 -5.96 -50.35 28.75
C THR A 28 -6.40 -51.38 27.70
N GLN A 29 -7.67 -51.80 27.67
CA GLN A 29 -8.17 -52.69 26.60
C GLN A 29 -8.14 -52.06 25.21
N HIS A 30 -8.09 -50.74 25.11
CA HIS A 30 -7.95 -50.02 23.85
C HIS A 30 -6.48 -49.87 23.41
N ILE A 31 -5.53 -50.08 24.34
CA ILE A 31 -4.07 -49.98 24.13
C ILE A 31 -3.50 -51.40 23.99
N LYS A 32 -3.89 -52.11 22.92
CA LYS A 32 -3.51 -53.52 22.70
C LYS A 32 -2.28 -53.71 21.81
N ASP A 33 -1.83 -52.68 21.12
CA ASP A 33 -0.72 -52.71 20.16
C ASP A 33 0.04 -51.39 20.26
N GLU A 34 1.28 -51.42 20.75
CA GLU A 34 2.12 -50.22 20.94
C GLU A 34 2.49 -49.53 19.62
N ASN A 35 2.36 -50.22 18.49
CA ASN A 35 2.70 -49.66 17.17
C ASN A 35 1.49 -49.01 16.47
N LYS A 36 0.30 -49.02 17.09
CA LYS A 36 -0.93 -48.48 16.50
C LYS A 36 -1.63 -47.53 17.44
N SER A 37 -2.09 -46.41 16.89
CA SER A 37 -2.79 -45.38 17.66
C SER A 37 -4.00 -45.96 18.41
N PRO A 38 -4.14 -45.68 19.73
CA PRO A 38 -5.28 -46.12 20.55
C PRO A 38 -6.65 -45.60 20.06
N LEU A 39 -6.68 -44.62 19.16
CA LEU A 39 -7.90 -44.07 18.57
C LEU A 39 -8.66 -45.06 17.71
N PHE A 40 -7.99 -46.03 17.11
CA PHE A 40 -8.59 -46.92 16.12
C PHE A 40 -8.59 -48.38 16.59
N THR A 41 -9.69 -49.07 16.35
CA THR A 41 -9.74 -50.53 16.47
C THR A 41 -8.91 -51.19 15.37
N LYS A 42 -8.63 -52.49 15.51
CA LYS A 42 -7.96 -53.27 14.45
C LYS A 42 -8.68 -53.23 13.09
N SER A 43 -9.98 -52.90 13.08
CA SER A 43 -10.79 -52.75 11.86
C SER A 43 -10.86 -51.31 11.33
N GLY A 44 -10.06 -50.37 11.87
CA GLY A 44 -10.03 -48.97 11.46
C GLY A 44 -11.24 -48.13 11.91
N LYS A 45 -12.08 -48.65 12.83
CA LYS A 45 -13.19 -47.87 13.42
C LYS A 45 -12.71 -47.14 14.66
N LEU A 46 -13.40 -46.07 15.07
CA LEU A 46 -13.09 -45.39 16.32
C LEU A 46 -13.25 -46.35 17.51
N SER A 47 -12.23 -46.41 18.36
CA SER A 47 -12.16 -47.35 19.48
C SER A 47 -13.06 -46.96 20.66
N GLY A 48 -13.48 -45.69 20.75
CA GLY A 48 -14.14 -45.12 21.92
C GLY A 48 -13.17 -44.60 22.98
N PHE A 49 -11.86 -44.72 22.76
CA PHE A 49 -10.83 -44.27 23.69
C PHE A 49 -10.92 -42.77 24.01
N SER A 50 -11.07 -41.92 23.01
CA SER A 50 -11.23 -40.45 23.19
C SER A 50 -12.51 -40.10 23.95
N GLN A 51 -13.60 -40.86 23.74
CA GLN A 51 -14.84 -40.71 24.50
C GLN A 51 -14.64 -41.05 25.99
N GLY A 52 -13.88 -42.11 26.29
CA GLY A 52 -13.52 -42.46 27.67
C GLY A 52 -12.72 -41.36 28.36
N LEU A 53 -11.73 -40.78 27.68
CA LEU A 53 -10.97 -39.63 28.19
C LEU A 53 -11.85 -38.40 28.42
N TYR A 54 -12.75 -38.11 27.48
CA TYR A 54 -13.73 -37.02 27.59
C TYR A 54 -14.64 -37.22 28.81
N ASP A 55 -15.21 -38.41 28.97
CA ASP A 55 -16.13 -38.73 30.06
C ASP A 55 -15.45 -38.67 31.44
N LEU A 56 -14.18 -39.08 31.54
CA LEU A 56 -13.39 -38.91 32.77
C LEU A 56 -13.15 -37.42 33.08
N LEU A 57 -12.71 -36.64 32.09
CA LEU A 57 -12.39 -35.23 32.27
C LEU A 57 -13.64 -34.43 32.65
N ILE A 58 -14.75 -34.57 31.92
CA ILE A 58 -16.00 -33.87 32.23
C ILE A 58 -16.54 -34.22 33.62
N CYS A 59 -16.33 -35.44 34.11
CA CYS A 59 -16.68 -35.82 35.48
C CYS A 59 -15.84 -35.07 36.53
N GLY A 60 -14.56 -34.83 36.25
CA GLY A 60 -13.69 -33.98 37.06
C GLY A 60 -14.12 -32.51 37.02
N LEU A 61 -14.52 -32.01 35.85
CA LEU A 61 -14.95 -30.62 35.67
C LEU A 61 -16.28 -30.32 36.39
N LYS A 62 -17.25 -31.24 36.30
CA LYS A 62 -18.57 -31.15 36.93
C LYS A 62 -18.59 -31.48 38.42
N GLY A 63 -17.44 -31.86 39.00
CA GLY A 63 -17.31 -32.17 40.43
C GLY A 63 -17.83 -33.55 40.85
N TYR A 64 -18.15 -34.45 39.92
CA TYR A 64 -18.50 -35.84 40.26
C TYR A 64 -17.29 -36.63 40.77
N LEU A 65 -16.08 -36.23 40.38
CA LEU A 65 -14.80 -36.76 40.87
C LEU A 65 -13.89 -35.63 41.34
N LYS A 66 -13.04 -35.91 42.33
CA LYS A 66 -12.01 -34.97 42.76
C LYS A 66 -10.99 -34.75 41.64
N LYS A 67 -10.60 -33.49 41.41
CA LYS A 67 -9.63 -33.08 40.38
C LYS A 67 -8.31 -33.86 40.45
N ASP A 68 -7.77 -34.02 41.66
CA ASP A 68 -6.53 -34.79 41.90
C ASP A 68 -6.65 -36.26 41.51
N ALA A 69 -7.83 -36.86 41.70
CA ALA A 69 -8.08 -38.24 41.34
C ALA A 69 -8.11 -38.43 39.81
N VAL A 70 -8.68 -37.47 39.09
CA VAL A 70 -8.67 -37.44 37.62
C VAL A 70 -7.25 -37.27 37.10
N ILE A 71 -6.48 -36.31 37.64
CA ILE A 71 -5.09 -36.07 37.24
C ILE A 71 -4.25 -37.33 37.46
N LEU A 72 -4.37 -37.99 38.61
CA LEU A 72 -3.60 -39.19 38.93
C LEU A 72 -3.86 -40.33 37.94
N VAL A 73 -5.12 -40.54 37.54
CA VAL A 73 -5.47 -41.54 36.52
C VAL A 73 -4.96 -41.14 35.14
N LEU A 74 -5.03 -39.86 34.78
CA LEU A 74 -4.48 -39.38 33.51
C LEU A 74 -2.96 -39.54 33.46
N ARG A 75 -2.23 -39.33 34.57
CA ARG A 75 -0.78 -39.60 34.62
C ARG A 75 -0.47 -41.07 34.33
N GLU A 76 -1.27 -41.98 34.89
CA GLU A 76 -1.15 -43.42 34.67
C GLU A 76 -1.41 -43.77 33.20
N ILE A 77 -2.46 -43.20 32.59
CA ILE A 77 -2.86 -43.48 31.19
C ILE A 77 -1.86 -42.88 30.19
N ILE A 78 -1.38 -41.65 30.40
CA ILE A 78 -0.41 -40.98 29.53
C ILE A 78 0.88 -41.81 29.38
N ALA A 79 1.31 -42.48 30.45
CA ALA A 79 2.51 -43.32 30.44
C ALA A 79 2.37 -44.60 29.61
N LEU A 80 1.15 -44.99 29.20
CA LEU A 80 0.90 -46.27 28.53
C LEU A 80 1.22 -46.27 27.04
N HIS A 81 1.19 -45.11 26.36
CA HIS A 81 1.42 -45.04 24.91
C HIS A 81 1.81 -43.62 24.47
N ALA A 82 2.75 -43.51 23.52
CA ALA A 82 3.33 -42.24 23.06
C ALA A 82 2.31 -41.26 22.44
N ASP A 83 1.29 -41.76 21.74
CA ASP A 83 0.23 -40.92 21.14
C ASP A 83 -0.78 -40.34 22.15
N ILE A 84 -0.86 -40.87 23.37
CA ILE A 84 -1.89 -40.48 24.34
C ILE A 84 -1.84 -39.00 24.71
N PRO A 85 -0.68 -38.38 24.99
CA PRO A 85 -0.58 -36.92 25.16
C PRO A 85 -1.28 -36.11 24.06
N SER A 86 -1.07 -36.48 22.79
CA SER A 86 -1.67 -35.79 21.64
C SER A 86 -3.18 -36.01 21.60
N ILE A 87 -3.65 -37.25 21.81
CA ILE A 87 -5.08 -37.58 21.80
C ILE A 87 -5.82 -36.89 22.95
N LEU A 88 -5.20 -36.90 24.15
CA LEU A 88 -5.73 -36.24 25.33
C LEU A 88 -5.83 -34.73 25.09
N LEU A 89 -4.83 -34.13 24.44
CA LEU A 89 -4.88 -32.72 24.11
C LEU A 89 -6.03 -32.37 23.16
N ASP A 90 -6.34 -33.23 22.18
CA ASP A 90 -7.50 -33.02 21.30
C ASP A 90 -8.82 -33.01 22.10
N VAL A 91 -8.94 -33.89 23.10
CA VAL A 91 -10.09 -33.92 24.01
C VAL A 91 -10.12 -32.67 24.90
N ILE A 92 -8.96 -32.22 25.39
CA ILE A 92 -8.84 -30.97 26.15
C ILE A 92 -9.26 -29.77 25.29
N CYS A 93 -8.90 -29.71 24.01
CA CYS A 93 -9.32 -28.64 23.09
C CYS A 93 -10.85 -28.60 22.91
N VAL A 94 -11.51 -29.75 22.85
CA VAL A 94 -12.99 -29.80 22.81
C VAL A 94 -13.57 -29.23 24.11
N LEU A 95 -13.03 -29.64 25.26
CA LEU A 95 -13.47 -29.13 26.56
C LEU A 95 -13.13 -27.64 26.77
N ASP A 96 -12.05 -27.16 26.15
CA ASP A 96 -11.69 -25.74 26.13
C ASP A 96 -12.83 -24.93 25.50
N ALA A 97 -13.26 -25.33 24.30
CA ALA A 97 -14.36 -24.70 23.58
C ALA A 97 -15.71 -24.82 24.30
N GLU A 98 -15.98 -25.93 24.99
CA GLU A 98 -17.21 -26.12 25.77
C GLU A 98 -17.23 -25.24 27.03
N THR A 99 -16.09 -25.07 27.70
CA THR A 99 -15.98 -24.33 28.97
C THR A 99 -15.70 -22.85 28.78
N SER A 100 -15.21 -22.41 27.61
CA SER A 100 -14.86 -21.01 27.34
C SER A 100 -16.07 -20.08 27.16
N LEU A 101 -17.29 -20.61 27.08
CA LEU A 101 -18.52 -19.82 26.87
C LEU A 101 -18.93 -18.99 28.10
N ASP A 102 -18.60 -19.45 29.31
CA ASP A 102 -18.91 -18.74 30.57
C ASP A 102 -17.70 -18.76 31.50
N VAL A 103 -17.03 -17.60 31.60
CA VAL A 103 -15.79 -17.41 32.36
C VAL A 103 -16.02 -17.52 33.88
N GLN A 104 -17.26 -17.38 34.37
CA GLN A 104 -17.58 -17.52 35.79
C GLN A 104 -18.01 -18.93 36.20
N ASN A 105 -18.04 -19.87 35.26
CA ASN A 105 -18.41 -21.25 35.55
C ASN A 105 -17.33 -21.97 36.37
N GLU A 106 -17.72 -22.65 37.45
CA GLU A 106 -16.82 -23.49 38.25
C GLU A 106 -16.14 -24.57 37.38
N GLU A 107 -16.81 -25.05 36.33
CA GLU A 107 -16.25 -25.99 35.37
C GLU A 107 -15.02 -25.42 34.65
N ARG A 108 -15.01 -24.10 34.34
CA ARG A 108 -13.88 -23.43 33.70
C ARG A 108 -12.69 -23.31 34.64
N VAL A 109 -12.93 -22.98 35.91
CA VAL A 109 -11.87 -22.94 36.94
C VAL A 109 -11.27 -24.33 37.14
N ASN A 110 -12.12 -25.36 37.16
CA ASN A 110 -11.69 -26.75 37.26
C ASN A 110 -10.88 -27.18 36.02
N PHE A 111 -11.27 -26.72 34.83
CA PHE A 111 -10.58 -26.98 33.57
C PHE A 111 -9.18 -26.39 33.57
N CYS A 112 -9.04 -25.10 33.88
CA CYS A 112 -7.73 -24.45 33.95
C CYS A 112 -6.80 -25.10 34.98
N TYR A 113 -7.33 -25.58 36.11
CA TYR A 113 -6.55 -26.35 37.09
C TYR A 113 -6.04 -27.68 36.52
N VAL A 114 -6.92 -28.46 35.89
CA VAL A 114 -6.54 -29.76 35.29
C VAL A 114 -5.50 -29.58 34.19
N VAL A 115 -5.69 -28.61 33.28
CA VAL A 115 -4.73 -28.34 32.20
C VAL A 115 -3.37 -27.93 32.77
N ARG A 116 -3.33 -27.10 33.82
CA ARG A 116 -2.10 -26.68 34.49
C ARG A 116 -1.32 -27.86 35.08
N GLU A 117 -2.01 -28.79 35.72
CA GLU A 117 -1.38 -29.97 36.33
C GLU A 117 -0.97 -31.04 35.31
N LEU A 118 -1.53 -31.00 34.10
CA LEU A 118 -1.19 -31.87 32.98
C LEU A 118 -0.10 -31.29 32.06
N GLU A 119 0.22 -30.00 32.17
CA GLU A 119 1.27 -29.33 31.37
C GLU A 119 2.63 -30.05 31.40
N PRO A 120 3.14 -30.54 32.55
CA PRO A 120 4.40 -31.28 32.59
C PRO A 120 4.37 -32.62 31.82
N LEU A 121 3.19 -33.12 31.45
CA LEU A 121 2.98 -34.43 30.84
C LEU A 121 2.69 -34.37 29.33
N ILE A 122 2.11 -33.26 28.84
CA ILE A 122 1.64 -33.12 27.44
C ILE A 122 2.63 -32.32 26.57
N SER A 123 3.67 -31.72 27.16
CA SER A 123 4.63 -30.80 26.51
C SER A 123 4.07 -29.40 26.26
N ASP A 124 4.86 -28.40 26.66
CA ASP A 124 4.60 -26.97 26.45
C ASP A 124 4.35 -26.61 24.97
N LYS A 125 5.04 -27.29 24.04
CA LYS A 125 4.89 -27.02 22.60
C LYS A 125 3.50 -27.40 22.08
N LEU A 126 3.00 -28.56 22.47
CA LEU A 126 1.70 -29.06 22.01
C LEU A 126 0.56 -28.19 22.56
N LEU A 127 0.62 -27.81 23.84
CA LEU A 127 -0.36 -26.90 24.44
C LEU A 127 -0.45 -25.58 23.68
N LYS A 128 0.70 -24.96 23.38
CA LYS A 128 0.77 -23.69 22.64
C LYS A 128 0.27 -23.79 21.19
N GLU A 129 0.34 -24.97 20.60
CA GLU A 129 -0.10 -25.22 19.23
C GLU A 129 -1.63 -25.31 19.12
N ARG A 130 -2.31 -25.89 20.11
CA ARG A 130 -3.73 -26.28 20.01
C ARG A 130 -4.71 -25.54 20.92
N LEU A 131 -4.25 -24.93 22.02
CA LEU A 131 -5.13 -24.19 22.92
C LEU A 131 -5.26 -22.72 22.54
N GLU A 132 -6.41 -22.12 22.90
CA GLU A 132 -6.67 -20.70 22.70
C GLU A 132 -5.71 -19.84 23.53
N ILE A 133 -5.38 -18.64 23.01
CA ILE A 133 -4.41 -17.74 23.65
C ILE A 133 -4.86 -17.33 25.05
N ASP A 134 -6.17 -17.14 25.25
CA ASP A 134 -6.74 -16.76 26.55
C ASP A 134 -6.61 -17.90 27.56
N THR A 135 -6.91 -19.14 27.15
CA THR A 135 -6.70 -20.34 27.96
C THR A 135 -5.24 -20.53 28.36
N LEU A 136 -4.31 -20.31 27.42
CA LEU A 136 -2.87 -20.39 27.71
C LEU A 136 -2.42 -19.35 28.74
N GLN A 137 -3.08 -18.18 28.80
CA GLN A 137 -2.82 -17.17 29.82
C GLN A 137 -3.41 -17.56 31.18
N ASP A 138 -4.66 -18.07 31.21
CA ASP A 138 -5.35 -18.53 32.43
C ASP A 138 -4.61 -19.70 33.12
N VAL A 139 -4.10 -20.63 32.31
CA VAL A 139 -3.33 -21.79 32.79
C VAL A 139 -1.94 -21.37 33.25
N GLY A 140 -1.38 -20.30 32.70
CA GLY A 140 -0.06 -19.76 33.07
C GLY A 140 1.09 -20.22 32.17
N THR A 141 0.79 -21.04 31.15
CA THR A 141 1.73 -21.46 30.09
C THR A 141 2.24 -20.27 29.28
N LEU A 142 1.37 -19.29 29.01
CA LEU A 142 1.71 -18.05 28.32
C LEU A 142 1.71 -16.86 29.27
N LYS A 143 2.89 -16.50 29.78
CA LYS A 143 3.05 -15.39 30.74
C LYS A 143 3.08 -14.00 30.11
N ASN A 144 3.27 -13.92 28.80
CA ASN A 144 3.48 -12.65 28.11
C ASN A 144 2.15 -12.05 27.60
N LYS A 145 1.62 -11.06 28.31
CA LYS A 145 0.40 -10.34 27.92
C LYS A 145 0.49 -9.65 26.55
N ASN A 146 1.70 -9.32 26.07
CA ASN A 146 1.91 -8.72 24.76
C ASN A 146 1.89 -9.73 23.60
N PHE A 147 1.78 -11.03 23.90
CA PHE A 147 1.76 -12.07 22.88
C PHE A 147 0.54 -11.92 21.96
N TYR A 148 -0.65 -11.64 22.52
CA TYR A 148 -1.88 -11.48 21.73
C TYR A 148 -1.74 -10.38 20.66
N THR A 149 -1.21 -9.21 21.06
CA THR A 149 -0.93 -8.11 20.13
C THR A 149 0.10 -8.48 19.06
N LYS A 150 1.15 -9.23 19.42
CA LYS A 150 2.14 -9.70 18.44
C LYS A 150 1.55 -10.74 17.49
N PHE A 151 0.76 -11.68 17.99
CA PHE A 151 0.06 -12.70 17.21
C PHE A 151 -0.85 -12.05 16.17
N ILE A 152 -1.69 -11.09 16.58
CA ILE A 152 -2.54 -10.34 15.64
C ILE A 152 -1.69 -9.62 14.59
N LYS A 153 -0.61 -8.92 14.98
CA LYS A 153 0.27 -8.24 14.01
C LYS A 153 0.89 -9.21 13.00
N VAL A 154 1.35 -10.38 13.44
CA VAL A 154 1.94 -11.40 12.57
C VAL A 154 0.87 -11.98 11.64
N LYS A 155 -0.30 -12.35 12.18
CA LYS A 155 -1.43 -12.88 11.41
C LYS A 155 -1.87 -11.88 10.36
N THR A 156 -2.09 -10.62 10.74
CA THR A 156 -2.49 -9.56 9.81
C THR A 156 -1.44 -9.33 8.74
N LYS A 157 -0.15 -9.31 9.11
CA LYS A 157 0.95 -9.19 8.13
C LYS A 157 1.01 -10.38 7.18
N LEU A 158 0.76 -11.60 7.66
CA LEU A 158 0.80 -12.81 6.85
C LEU A 158 -0.34 -12.85 5.83
N TYR A 159 -1.55 -12.44 6.22
CA TYR A 159 -2.75 -12.59 5.39
C TYR A 159 -3.10 -11.36 4.55
N TYR A 160 -2.80 -10.13 5.02
CA TYR A 160 -3.25 -8.91 4.36
C TYR A 160 -2.13 -8.07 3.73
N LYS A 161 -0.85 -8.30 4.10
CA LYS A 161 0.24 -7.56 3.48
C LYS A 161 0.53 -8.16 2.10
N GLN A 162 0.14 -7.45 1.05
CA GLN A 162 0.58 -7.77 -0.30
C GLN A 162 2.10 -7.64 -0.40
N ARG A 163 2.74 -8.62 -1.05
CA ARG A 163 4.15 -8.52 -1.43
C ARG A 163 4.21 -7.64 -2.66
N LYS A 164 4.47 -6.35 -2.43
CA LYS A 164 4.58 -5.30 -3.44
C LYS A 164 5.81 -4.48 -3.06
N PHE A 165 6.84 -4.56 -3.87
CA PHE A 165 8.13 -3.93 -3.58
C PHE A 165 8.17 -2.55 -4.21
N ASN A 166 8.19 -1.51 -3.40
CA ASN A 166 8.07 -0.12 -3.82
C ASN A 166 9.43 0.59 -3.87
N LEU A 167 10.41 0.10 -3.12
CA LEU A 167 11.74 0.72 -3.04
C LEU A 167 12.75 -0.06 -3.87
N PHE A 168 13.70 0.66 -4.50
CA PHE A 168 14.76 0.05 -5.31
C PHE A 168 15.61 -0.98 -4.54
N ARG A 169 15.83 -0.76 -3.24
CA ARG A 169 16.59 -1.70 -2.40
C ARG A 169 15.85 -2.99 -2.07
N GLU A 170 14.53 -3.02 -2.26
CA GLU A 170 13.73 -4.22 -1.99
C GLU A 170 13.86 -5.22 -3.14
N GLU A 171 13.81 -4.76 -4.39
CA GLU A 171 13.97 -5.60 -5.60
C GLU A 171 14.80 -4.89 -6.68
N SER A 172 16.12 -4.84 -6.47
CA SER A 172 17.04 -4.11 -7.34
C SER A 172 17.10 -4.66 -8.76
N GLU A 173 17.02 -5.98 -8.93
CA GLU A 173 17.06 -6.64 -10.25
C GLU A 173 15.84 -6.27 -11.10
N GLY A 174 14.63 -6.38 -10.53
CA GLY A 174 13.40 -6.09 -11.25
C GLY A 174 13.34 -4.64 -11.72
N TYR A 175 13.72 -3.70 -10.85
CA TYR A 175 13.80 -2.29 -11.22
C TYR A 175 14.92 -1.98 -12.23
N ALA A 176 16.09 -2.62 -12.12
CA ALA A 176 17.17 -2.45 -13.10
C ALA A 176 16.74 -2.93 -14.49
N LYS A 177 16.10 -4.10 -14.58
CA LYS A 177 15.56 -4.63 -15.85
C LYS A 177 14.50 -3.70 -16.44
N LEU A 178 13.60 -3.16 -15.63
CA LEU A 178 12.59 -2.20 -16.06
C LEU A 178 13.24 -0.92 -16.64
N ILE A 179 14.22 -0.35 -15.95
CA ILE A 179 14.91 0.86 -16.39
C ILE A 179 15.64 0.60 -17.71
N VAL A 180 16.35 -0.53 -17.81
CA VAL A 180 17.05 -0.92 -19.04
C VAL A 180 16.06 -1.07 -20.19
N GLU A 181 14.95 -1.80 -19.99
CA GLU A 181 13.92 -2.02 -21.00
C GLU A 181 13.33 -0.70 -21.53
N LEU A 182 12.96 0.20 -20.63
CA LEU A 182 12.38 1.48 -21.01
C LEU A 182 13.37 2.36 -21.79
N ASN A 183 14.68 2.23 -21.55
CA ASN A 183 15.73 3.12 -22.07
C ASN A 183 16.62 2.47 -23.14
N GLN A 184 16.17 1.37 -23.77
CA GLN A 184 16.85 0.83 -24.95
C GLN A 184 16.78 1.80 -26.14
N GLU A 185 17.58 1.55 -27.17
CA GLU A 185 17.45 2.27 -28.45
C GLU A 185 16.09 1.97 -29.07
N ILE A 186 15.21 2.97 -29.07
CA ILE A 186 13.85 2.85 -29.59
C ILE A 186 13.88 3.29 -31.05
N ALA A 187 13.67 2.36 -31.97
CA ALA A 187 13.40 2.67 -33.37
C ALA A 187 12.02 3.32 -33.51
N GLU A 188 11.79 4.11 -34.56
CA GLU A 188 10.49 4.78 -34.80
C GLU A 188 9.31 3.80 -34.92
N GLU A 189 9.58 2.52 -35.23
CA GLU A 189 8.57 1.46 -35.39
C GLU A 189 8.31 0.62 -34.12
N THR A 190 8.94 0.96 -32.99
CA THR A 190 8.76 0.17 -31.76
C THR A 190 7.30 0.20 -31.28
N ASP A 191 6.69 -0.98 -31.16
CA ASP A 191 5.32 -1.13 -30.66
C ASP A 191 5.29 -1.01 -29.13
N TRP A 192 4.55 -0.02 -28.61
CA TRP A 192 4.34 0.18 -27.17
C TRP A 192 3.71 -1.02 -26.48
N LYS A 193 2.97 -1.87 -27.22
CA LYS A 193 2.34 -3.08 -26.66
C LYS A 193 3.37 -4.10 -26.20
N ASN A 194 4.44 -4.29 -26.97
CA ASN A 194 5.52 -5.20 -26.61
C ASN A 194 6.20 -4.74 -25.31
N ILE A 195 6.46 -3.43 -25.20
CA ILE A 195 7.02 -2.83 -23.98
C ILE A 195 6.06 -3.05 -22.81
N LEU A 196 4.76 -2.83 -23.01
CA LEU A 196 3.75 -3.03 -21.97
C LEU A 196 3.70 -4.49 -21.46
N GLU A 197 3.74 -5.47 -22.38
CA GLU A 197 3.77 -6.88 -22.01
C GLU A 197 5.01 -7.23 -21.18
N ILE A 198 6.17 -6.70 -21.55
CA ILE A 198 7.42 -6.89 -20.78
C ILE A 198 7.30 -6.25 -19.40
N ILE A 199 6.78 -5.02 -19.30
CA ILE A 199 6.55 -4.34 -18.01
C ILE A 199 5.61 -5.16 -17.11
N GLN A 200 4.51 -5.66 -17.66
CA GLN A 200 3.56 -6.50 -16.92
C GLN A 200 4.21 -7.81 -16.46
N SER A 201 5.05 -8.43 -17.29
CA SER A 201 5.85 -9.59 -16.90
C SER A 201 6.82 -9.26 -15.76
N LEU A 202 7.52 -8.12 -15.82
CA LEU A 202 8.44 -7.70 -14.76
C LEU A 202 7.71 -7.43 -13.43
N ILE A 203 6.54 -6.78 -13.47
CA ILE A 203 5.68 -6.59 -12.31
C ILE A 203 5.27 -7.93 -11.70
N GLY A 204 4.85 -8.89 -12.54
CA GLY A 204 4.43 -10.21 -12.10
C GLY A 204 5.58 -11.05 -11.51
N CYS A 205 6.74 -11.07 -12.17
CA CYS A 205 7.89 -11.87 -11.77
C CYS A 205 8.58 -11.34 -10.51
N PHE A 206 8.71 -10.02 -10.38
CA PHE A 206 9.45 -9.37 -9.30
C PHE A 206 8.55 -8.69 -8.27
N ASN A 207 7.22 -8.83 -8.38
CA ASN A 207 6.25 -8.19 -7.49
C ASN A 207 6.47 -6.68 -7.33
N LEU A 208 6.80 -5.99 -8.42
CA LEU A 208 7.09 -4.54 -8.41
C LEU A 208 5.83 -3.73 -8.11
N ASP A 209 6.02 -2.55 -7.50
CA ASP A 209 4.91 -1.64 -7.23
C ASP A 209 4.46 -0.90 -8.49
N PRO A 210 3.19 -1.03 -8.97
CA PRO A 210 2.76 -0.40 -10.20
C PRO A 210 2.83 1.13 -10.20
N ASN A 211 2.72 1.79 -9.04
CA ASN A 211 2.84 3.24 -8.94
C ASN A 211 4.32 3.65 -9.05
N ARG A 212 5.23 2.85 -8.50
CA ARG A 212 6.68 3.06 -8.70
C ARG A 212 7.10 2.79 -10.14
N VAL A 213 6.52 1.77 -10.78
CA VAL A 213 6.74 1.51 -12.21
C VAL A 213 6.23 2.67 -13.06
N LEU A 214 5.05 3.22 -12.76
CA LEU A 214 4.54 4.44 -13.42
C LEU A 214 5.53 5.61 -13.29
N ASP A 215 6.05 5.83 -12.09
CA ASP A 215 7.04 6.87 -11.81
C ASP A 215 8.30 6.74 -12.70
N ILE A 216 8.79 5.51 -12.90
CA ILE A 216 9.96 5.21 -13.75
C ILE A 216 9.63 5.35 -15.25
N ILE A 217 8.41 4.99 -15.67
CA ILE A 217 7.93 5.25 -17.04
C ILE A 217 7.93 6.76 -17.31
N LEU A 218 7.42 7.56 -16.35
CA LEU A 218 7.39 9.01 -16.45
C LEU A 218 8.81 9.62 -16.47
N GLU A 219 9.75 9.11 -15.67
CA GLU A 219 11.17 9.53 -15.72
C GLU A 219 11.81 9.21 -17.08
N SER A 220 11.51 8.04 -17.63
CA SER A 220 12.00 7.63 -18.95
C SER A 220 11.42 8.52 -20.06
N PHE A 221 10.16 8.95 -19.92
CA PHE A 221 9.52 9.91 -20.82
C PHE A 221 10.12 11.31 -20.66
N GLU A 222 10.39 11.75 -19.43
CA GLU A 222 11.05 13.03 -19.14
C GLU A 222 12.45 13.11 -19.78
N ALA A 223 13.20 12.00 -19.79
CA ALA A 223 14.49 11.95 -20.45
C ALA A 223 14.40 12.05 -21.99
N ARG A 224 13.26 11.65 -22.59
CA ARG A 224 13.06 11.60 -24.06
C ARG A 224 11.66 12.13 -24.48
N PRO A 225 11.37 13.43 -24.30
CA PRO A 225 10.04 13.98 -24.60
C PRO A 225 9.64 13.88 -26.08
N HIS A 226 10.62 13.72 -26.99
CA HIS A 226 10.40 13.55 -28.43
C HIS A 226 9.76 12.21 -28.80
N LEU A 227 9.73 11.24 -27.89
CA LEU A 227 9.06 9.95 -28.07
C LEU A 227 7.62 9.97 -27.49
N ASP A 228 6.99 11.14 -27.51
CA ASP A 228 5.64 11.40 -27.01
C ASP A 228 4.61 10.37 -27.49
N LYS A 229 4.58 10.07 -28.79
CA LYS A 229 3.62 9.10 -29.37
C LYS A 229 3.70 7.72 -28.70
N LEU A 230 4.91 7.25 -28.42
CA LEU A 230 5.14 5.97 -27.76
C LEU A 230 4.72 6.02 -26.30
N PHE A 231 5.27 6.97 -25.53
CA PHE A 231 5.03 7.04 -24.09
C PHE A 231 3.57 7.38 -23.75
N ILE A 232 2.91 8.24 -24.51
CA ILE A 232 1.48 8.52 -24.34
C ILE A 232 0.66 7.25 -24.55
N SER A 233 0.97 6.46 -25.58
CA SER A 233 0.27 5.19 -25.85
C SER A 233 0.55 4.16 -24.75
N LEU A 234 1.81 4.05 -24.31
CA LEU A 234 2.23 3.16 -23.24
C LEU A 234 1.54 3.49 -21.90
N ILE A 235 1.55 4.76 -21.48
CA ILE A 235 0.93 5.21 -20.23
C ILE A 235 -0.57 4.95 -20.26
N ARG A 236 -1.25 5.26 -21.37
CA ARG A 236 -2.69 4.96 -21.54
C ARG A 236 -3.01 3.47 -21.43
N GLY A 237 -2.14 2.61 -21.98
CA GLY A 237 -2.30 1.16 -21.89
C GLY A 237 -1.97 0.59 -20.50
N TYR A 238 -1.08 1.26 -19.77
CA TYR A 238 -0.58 0.82 -18.48
C TYR A 238 -1.46 1.27 -17.29
N MET A 239 -1.81 2.56 -17.23
CA MET A 239 -2.56 3.16 -16.14
C MET A 239 -3.68 4.05 -16.71
N CYS A 240 -4.93 3.62 -16.54
CA CYS A 240 -6.08 4.35 -17.07
C CYS A 240 -6.61 5.43 -16.13
N ASP A 241 -6.16 5.46 -14.86
CA ASP A 241 -6.66 6.39 -13.85
C ASP A 241 -5.87 7.72 -13.87
N PRO A 242 -6.49 8.83 -14.33
CA PRO A 242 -5.84 10.14 -14.37
C PRO A 242 -5.46 10.68 -13.00
N GLN A 243 -6.14 10.26 -11.92
CA GLN A 243 -5.85 10.72 -10.57
C GLN A 243 -4.51 10.15 -10.10
N VAL A 244 -4.29 8.84 -10.26
CA VAL A 244 -3.04 8.18 -9.88
C VAL A 244 -1.85 8.76 -10.65
N ILE A 245 -2.00 9.01 -11.94
CA ILE A 245 -0.95 9.65 -12.75
C ILE A 245 -0.64 11.05 -12.20
N SER A 246 -1.68 11.83 -11.88
CA SER A 246 -1.53 13.18 -11.35
C SER A 246 -0.93 13.23 -9.95
N GLU A 247 -1.19 12.24 -9.09
CA GLU A 247 -0.57 12.11 -7.77
C GLU A 247 0.94 11.85 -7.86
N VAL A 248 1.35 10.94 -8.76
CA VAL A 248 2.77 10.65 -9.00
C VAL A 248 3.50 11.87 -9.56
N LEU A 249 2.91 12.53 -10.56
CA LEU A 249 3.43 13.79 -11.11
C LEU A 249 3.46 14.91 -10.07
N GLY A 250 2.42 15.00 -9.24
CA GLY A 250 2.31 15.98 -8.17
C GLY A 250 3.42 15.83 -7.11
N PHE A 251 3.77 14.59 -6.77
CA PHE A 251 4.92 14.33 -5.91
C PHE A 251 6.23 14.79 -6.56
N LYS A 252 6.46 14.51 -7.85
CA LYS A 252 7.63 15.02 -8.59
C LYS A 252 7.66 16.56 -8.61
N LEU A 253 6.54 17.21 -8.89
CA LEU A 253 6.41 18.67 -8.90
C LEU A 253 6.74 19.31 -7.54
N SER A 254 6.41 18.64 -6.44
CA SER A 254 6.71 19.12 -5.09
C SER A 254 8.20 19.06 -4.74
N ASN A 255 8.92 18.12 -5.36
CA ASN A 255 10.37 17.94 -5.18
C ASN A 255 11.20 18.65 -6.27
N MET A 256 10.56 19.26 -7.26
CA MET A 256 11.25 20.04 -8.27
C MET A 256 11.92 21.21 -7.55
N GLU A 257 13.25 21.14 -7.40
CA GLU A 257 14.03 22.24 -6.84
C GLU A 257 13.65 23.49 -7.62
N VAL A 258 13.28 24.53 -6.88
CA VAL A 258 13.02 25.85 -7.43
C VAL A 258 14.38 26.41 -7.80
N LEU A 259 14.97 25.88 -8.88
CA LEU A 259 16.19 26.41 -9.46
C LEU A 259 15.88 27.84 -9.87
N GLU A 260 16.74 28.74 -9.40
CA GLU A 260 16.73 30.15 -9.76
C GLU A 260 16.79 30.24 -11.29
N SER A 261 15.66 30.64 -11.90
CA SER A 261 15.50 30.89 -13.34
C SER A 261 15.82 29.72 -14.29
N TYR A 262 14.84 28.84 -14.51
CA TYR A 262 14.89 27.91 -15.65
C TYR A 262 14.80 28.69 -16.97
N LYS A 263 15.90 28.76 -17.74
CA LYS A 263 15.93 29.37 -19.09
C LYS A 263 14.90 28.75 -20.05
N GLU A 264 14.63 27.47 -19.89
CA GLU A 264 13.64 26.70 -20.65
C GLU A 264 12.79 25.86 -19.69
N PRO A 265 11.52 25.55 -20.02
CA PRO A 265 10.67 24.78 -19.14
C PRO A 265 11.30 23.39 -18.91
N PRO A 266 11.39 22.91 -17.66
CA PRO A 266 11.91 21.58 -17.36
C PRO A 266 11.19 20.50 -18.16
N ASN A 267 11.87 19.41 -18.47
CA ASN A 267 11.28 18.30 -19.22
C ASN A 267 10.04 17.73 -18.51
N LEU A 268 9.99 17.73 -17.17
CA LEU A 268 8.79 17.37 -16.42
C LEU A 268 7.57 18.23 -16.81
N MET A 269 7.74 19.55 -16.97
CA MET A 269 6.67 20.46 -17.39
C MET A 269 6.24 20.19 -18.83
N VAL A 270 7.20 19.86 -19.70
CA VAL A 270 6.92 19.46 -21.09
C VAL A 270 6.13 18.15 -21.12
N VAL A 271 6.49 17.15 -20.32
CA VAL A 271 5.76 15.88 -20.18
C VAL A 271 4.33 16.11 -19.68
N ILE A 272 4.16 16.94 -18.65
CA ILE A 272 2.81 17.30 -18.14
C ILE A 272 2.00 17.98 -19.25
N ALA A 273 2.61 18.90 -20.00
CA ALA A 273 1.95 19.57 -21.11
C ALA A 273 1.53 18.59 -22.22
N LEU A 274 2.38 17.61 -22.57
CA LEU A 274 2.05 16.55 -23.53
C LEU A 274 0.92 15.65 -23.01
N LEU A 275 0.94 15.28 -21.72
CA LEU A 275 -0.12 14.48 -21.11
C LEU A 275 -1.47 15.22 -21.09
N LEU A 276 -1.46 16.54 -20.88
CA LEU A 276 -2.63 17.41 -20.97
C LEU A 276 -3.12 17.54 -22.42
N GLN A 277 -2.21 17.80 -23.37
CA GLN A 277 -2.51 17.91 -24.80
C GLN A 277 -3.21 16.65 -25.33
N HIS A 278 -2.68 15.50 -24.94
CA HIS A 278 -3.25 14.21 -25.29
C HIS A 278 -4.39 13.79 -24.36
N GLN A 279 -4.86 14.61 -23.41
CA GLN A 279 -5.97 14.27 -22.51
C GLN A 279 -5.78 12.96 -21.73
N VAL A 280 -4.53 12.61 -21.40
CA VAL A 280 -4.22 11.49 -20.48
C VAL A 280 -4.53 11.89 -19.05
N ILE A 281 -4.25 13.15 -18.72
CA ILE A 281 -4.65 13.78 -17.46
C ILE A 281 -5.49 15.02 -17.76
N SER A 282 -6.31 15.44 -16.80
CA SER A 282 -7.04 16.70 -16.90
C SER A 282 -6.35 17.81 -16.11
N LEU A 283 -6.59 19.06 -16.52
CA LEU A 283 -6.08 20.22 -15.79
C LEU A 283 -6.60 20.25 -14.35
N ASP A 284 -7.84 19.80 -14.11
CA ASP A 284 -8.43 19.74 -12.77
C ASP A 284 -7.67 18.80 -11.83
N ASN A 285 -7.04 17.75 -12.35
CA ASN A 285 -6.30 16.80 -11.54
C ASN A 285 -4.90 17.32 -11.16
N ILE A 286 -4.22 18.02 -12.07
CA ILE A 286 -2.84 18.48 -11.85
C ILE A 286 -2.76 19.87 -11.21
N TYR A 287 -3.76 20.73 -11.43
CA TYR A 287 -3.77 22.11 -10.94
C TYR A 287 -3.55 22.25 -9.42
N PRO A 288 -4.15 21.40 -8.54
CA PRO A 288 -3.92 21.48 -7.10
C PRO A 288 -2.48 21.21 -6.66
N TRP A 289 -1.68 20.55 -7.51
CA TRP A 289 -0.28 20.23 -7.23
C TRP A 289 0.68 21.35 -7.63
N LEU A 290 0.23 22.29 -8.47
CA LEU A 290 1.05 23.39 -8.95
C LEU A 290 1.21 24.48 -7.90
N ARG A 291 2.45 24.86 -7.63
CA ARG A 291 2.80 25.93 -6.69
C ARG A 291 3.20 27.22 -7.42
N PRO A 292 3.00 28.39 -6.81
CA PRO A 292 2.36 28.62 -5.53
C PRO A 292 0.82 28.63 -5.63
N ASP A 293 0.16 28.63 -4.48
CA ASP A 293 -1.31 28.67 -4.40
C ASP A 293 -1.86 29.99 -4.96
N ASP A 294 -3.09 29.96 -5.49
CA ASP A 294 -3.72 31.11 -6.14
C ASP A 294 -3.83 32.32 -5.21
N THR A 295 -4.04 32.08 -3.91
CA THR A 295 -4.11 33.15 -2.91
C THR A 295 -2.77 33.88 -2.72
N ILE A 296 -1.66 33.17 -2.87
CA ILE A 296 -0.31 33.75 -2.79
C ILE A 296 -0.03 34.50 -4.08
N MET A 297 -0.34 33.89 -5.23
CA MET A 297 -0.19 34.55 -6.53
C MET A 297 -0.99 35.84 -6.61
N ALA A 298 -2.27 35.83 -6.23
CA ALA A 298 -3.13 37.02 -6.26
C ALA A 298 -2.57 38.17 -5.40
N LYS A 299 -2.07 37.85 -4.20
CA LYS A 299 -1.44 38.84 -3.32
C LYS A 299 -0.18 39.45 -3.93
N GLU A 300 0.60 38.66 -4.64
CA GLU A 300 1.81 39.15 -5.30
C GLU A 300 1.46 40.01 -6.52
N THR A 301 0.51 39.58 -7.35
CA THR A 301 -0.03 40.37 -8.46
C THR A 301 -0.55 41.73 -7.97
N ASP A 302 -1.32 41.76 -6.88
CA ASP A 302 -1.84 43.01 -6.30
C ASP A 302 -0.72 43.94 -5.81
N ARG A 303 0.38 43.38 -5.29
CA ARG A 303 1.56 44.16 -4.87
C ARG A 303 2.26 44.75 -6.09
N GLU A 304 2.49 43.95 -7.12
CA GLU A 304 3.12 44.40 -8.38
C GLU A 304 2.31 45.52 -9.04
N ILE A 305 0.98 45.37 -9.10
CA ILE A 305 0.10 46.40 -9.65
C ILE A 305 0.20 47.71 -8.87
N LYS A 306 0.23 47.65 -7.53
CA LYS A 306 0.41 48.85 -6.70
C LYS A 306 1.76 49.52 -6.94
N LEU A 307 2.84 48.75 -7.06
CA LEU A 307 4.16 49.26 -7.39
C LEU A 307 4.19 49.94 -8.76
N ILE A 308 3.57 49.33 -9.77
CA ILE A 308 3.44 49.91 -11.12
C ILE A 308 2.63 51.23 -11.06
N GLN A 309 1.52 51.26 -10.32
CA GLN A 309 0.71 52.47 -10.16
C GLN A 309 1.46 53.58 -9.40
N ASP A 310 2.24 53.24 -8.38
CA ASP A 310 3.11 54.18 -7.67
C ASP A 310 4.21 54.72 -8.59
N PHE A 311 4.81 53.86 -9.42
CA PHE A 311 5.82 54.25 -10.40
C PHE A 311 5.26 55.20 -11.47
N ILE A 312 4.09 54.89 -12.03
CA ILE A 312 3.39 55.77 -12.99
C ILE A 312 3.07 57.13 -12.34
N ARG A 313 2.61 57.14 -11.07
CA ARG A 313 2.37 58.39 -10.34
C ARG A 313 3.64 59.21 -10.16
N LYS A 314 4.78 58.57 -9.87
CA LYS A 314 6.09 59.24 -9.75
C LYS A 314 6.57 59.79 -11.10
N LEU A 315 6.37 59.08 -12.20
CA LEU A 315 6.72 59.55 -13.55
C LEU A 315 5.92 60.78 -13.99
N ASN A 316 4.65 60.86 -13.59
CA ASN A 316 3.78 62.00 -13.93
C ASN A 316 4.06 63.26 -13.08
N ILE A 317 4.94 63.18 -12.09
CA ILE A 317 5.41 64.35 -11.33
C ILE A 317 6.62 64.93 -12.07
N VAL A 318 6.42 66.06 -12.77
CA VAL A 318 7.50 66.79 -13.43
C VAL A 318 8.47 67.36 -12.38
N SER A 319 9.64 66.75 -12.24
CA SER A 319 10.70 67.25 -11.35
C SER A 319 11.28 68.55 -11.91
N THR A 320 11.22 69.63 -11.12
CA THR A 320 11.88 70.92 -11.42
C THR A 320 13.37 70.94 -11.03
N LYS A 321 13.87 69.84 -10.46
CA LYS A 321 15.31 69.63 -10.22
C LYS A 321 15.86 68.84 -11.41
N GLY A 322 16.91 69.37 -12.06
CA GLY A 322 17.58 68.81 -13.24
C GLY A 322 17.96 67.33 -13.09
N PRO A 323 18.45 66.67 -14.17
CA PRO A 323 18.37 65.23 -14.37
C PRO A 323 18.93 64.46 -13.17
N GLN A 324 18.03 63.99 -12.31
CA GLN A 324 18.39 63.04 -11.26
C GLN A 324 18.43 61.68 -11.94
N ALA A 325 19.59 61.03 -11.88
CA ALA A 325 19.77 59.64 -12.27
C ALA A 325 19.02 58.73 -11.28
N ASN A 326 17.70 58.84 -11.22
CA ASN A 326 16.86 57.90 -10.50
C ASN A 326 16.50 56.77 -11.47
N CYS A 327 17.50 55.99 -11.86
CA CYS A 327 17.25 54.59 -12.14
C CYS A 327 17.70 53.86 -10.87
N PRO A 328 16.81 53.60 -9.89
CA PRO A 328 17.09 52.51 -9.00
C PRO A 328 16.97 51.26 -9.86
N THR A 329 18.09 50.80 -10.43
CA THR A 329 18.38 49.37 -10.49
C THR A 329 18.49 48.89 -9.05
N GLU A 330 17.37 48.92 -8.31
CA GLU A 330 17.17 47.96 -7.25
C GLU A 330 17.31 46.62 -7.96
N PHE A 331 18.34 45.86 -7.58
CA PHE A 331 18.45 44.45 -7.93
C PHE A 331 17.10 43.83 -7.59
N VAL A 332 16.25 43.65 -8.60
CA VAL A 332 15.09 42.80 -8.49
C VAL A 332 15.69 41.44 -8.24
N GLU A 333 15.66 40.96 -6.99
CA GLU A 333 15.91 39.56 -6.71
C GLU A 333 15.13 38.77 -7.74
N GLU A 334 15.81 38.00 -8.59
CA GLU A 334 15.18 37.16 -9.59
C GLU A 334 14.32 36.14 -8.86
N LYS A 335 13.07 36.51 -8.61
CA LYS A 335 12.11 35.62 -7.98
C LYS A 335 11.88 34.45 -8.93
N PRO A 336 11.88 33.21 -8.42
CA PRO A 336 11.63 32.06 -9.25
C PRO A 336 10.22 32.12 -9.84
N ASP A 337 10.10 31.78 -11.12
CA ASP A 337 8.82 31.78 -11.79
C ASP A 337 7.85 30.78 -11.15
N PRO A 338 6.58 31.17 -10.92
CA PRO A 338 5.52 30.24 -10.55
C PRO A 338 5.43 29.04 -11.48
N GLN A 339 5.29 27.83 -10.94
CA GLN A 339 5.17 26.59 -11.74
C GLN A 339 4.02 26.66 -12.76
N LYS A 340 2.95 27.36 -12.41
CA LYS A 340 1.79 27.59 -13.29
C LYS A 340 2.16 28.38 -14.56
N LEU A 341 3.09 29.34 -14.46
CA LEU A 341 3.56 30.10 -15.62
C LEU A 341 4.52 29.28 -16.47
N VAL A 342 5.37 28.48 -15.83
CA VAL A 342 6.27 27.54 -16.52
C VAL A 342 5.47 26.47 -17.28
N LEU A 343 4.40 25.95 -16.68
CA LEU A 343 3.47 25.04 -17.36
C LEU A 343 2.75 25.74 -18.52
N GLY A 344 2.37 27.00 -18.36
CA GLY A 344 1.79 27.81 -19.44
C GLY A 344 2.73 27.95 -20.64
N GLU A 345 4.02 28.18 -20.39
CA GLU A 345 5.05 28.19 -21.43
C GLU A 345 5.15 26.82 -22.12
N ALA A 346 5.23 25.73 -21.35
CA ALA A 346 5.33 24.37 -21.89
C ALA A 346 4.12 24.01 -22.76
N LEU A 347 2.89 24.35 -22.33
CA LEU A 347 1.66 24.13 -23.10
C LEU A 347 1.68 24.84 -24.46
N LEU A 348 2.19 26.07 -24.51
CA LEU A 348 2.33 26.81 -25.77
C LEU A 348 3.39 26.19 -26.68
N ARG A 349 4.53 25.75 -26.13
CA ARG A 349 5.59 25.06 -26.90
C ARG A 349 5.09 23.76 -27.56
N VAL A 350 4.24 22.99 -26.87
CA VAL A 350 3.63 21.77 -27.44
C VAL A 350 2.37 22.06 -28.28
N ARG A 351 1.97 23.33 -28.42
CA ARG A 351 0.77 23.79 -29.17
C ARG A 351 -0.57 23.32 -28.57
N ALA A 352 -0.61 23.11 -27.26
CA ALA A 352 -1.82 22.78 -26.50
C ALA A 352 -2.61 24.05 -26.14
N TRP A 353 -3.16 24.73 -27.16
CA TRP A 353 -3.84 26.02 -26.99
C TRP A 353 -5.07 25.94 -26.06
N ARG A 354 -5.86 24.87 -26.16
CA ARG A 354 -7.10 24.73 -25.38
C ARG A 354 -6.78 24.61 -23.89
N GLU A 355 -5.80 23.80 -23.57
CA GLU A 355 -5.31 23.54 -22.22
C GLU A 355 -4.63 24.80 -21.66
N PHE A 356 -3.82 25.49 -22.46
CA PHE A 356 -3.23 26.78 -22.11
C PHE A 356 -4.31 27.83 -21.78
N SER A 357 -5.31 27.98 -22.65
CA SER A 357 -6.40 28.95 -22.43
C SER A 357 -7.17 28.62 -21.15
N SER A 358 -7.45 27.34 -20.89
CA SER A 358 -8.10 26.90 -19.66
C SER A 358 -7.24 27.17 -18.41
N LEU A 359 -5.92 26.99 -18.49
CA LEU A 359 -5.00 27.31 -17.40
C LEU A 359 -4.97 28.83 -17.16
N TYR A 360 -4.75 29.62 -18.22
CA TYR A 360 -4.62 31.06 -18.14
C TYR A 360 -5.87 31.73 -17.56
N ASN A 361 -7.07 31.25 -17.93
CA ASN A 361 -8.34 31.75 -17.38
C ASN A 361 -8.52 31.53 -15.87
N ARG A 362 -7.76 30.60 -15.26
CA ARG A 362 -7.81 30.34 -13.81
C ARG A 362 -6.79 31.15 -13.02
N LEU A 363 -5.78 31.72 -13.68
CA LEU A 363 -4.70 32.42 -13.01
C LEU A 363 -5.15 33.81 -12.53
N PRO A 364 -4.82 34.20 -11.28
CA PRO A 364 -5.12 35.53 -10.75
C PRO A 364 -4.08 36.56 -11.24
N ILE A 365 -3.99 36.72 -12.56
CA ILE A 365 -3.06 37.63 -13.24
C ILE A 365 -3.82 38.65 -14.07
N THR A 366 -3.33 39.90 -14.08
CA THR A 366 -3.99 41.01 -14.79
C THR A 366 -3.40 41.24 -16.18
N ALA A 367 -2.14 40.86 -16.40
CA ALA A 367 -1.44 40.97 -17.67
C ALA A 367 -0.66 39.69 -17.96
N MET A 368 -0.41 39.46 -19.25
CA MET A 368 0.35 38.30 -19.73
C MET A 368 1.81 38.39 -19.25
N PRO A 369 2.29 37.44 -18.43
CA PRO A 369 3.68 37.43 -17.98
C PRO A 369 4.64 37.14 -19.14
N GLN A 370 5.88 37.61 -19.03
CA GLN A 370 6.88 37.58 -20.11
C GLN A 370 7.11 36.17 -20.67
N ARG A 371 7.26 35.14 -19.82
CA ARG A 371 7.55 33.77 -20.27
C ARG A 371 6.50 33.21 -21.22
N PRO A 372 5.23 33.07 -20.82
CA PRO A 372 4.23 32.58 -21.75
C PRO A 372 3.88 33.61 -22.85
N ALA A 373 4.16 34.91 -22.68
CA ALA A 373 4.04 35.88 -23.78
C ALA A 373 5.04 35.60 -24.92
N THR A 374 6.31 35.35 -24.60
CA THR A 374 7.34 35.00 -25.59
C THR A 374 6.99 33.70 -26.31
N ALA A 375 6.60 32.66 -25.57
CA ALA A 375 6.18 31.39 -26.17
C ALA A 375 4.94 31.54 -27.07
N LEU A 376 4.00 32.43 -26.71
CA LEU A 376 2.85 32.75 -27.55
C LEU A 376 3.28 33.45 -28.84
N CYS A 377 4.20 34.41 -28.77
CA CYS A 377 4.77 35.07 -29.94
C CYS A 377 5.45 34.06 -30.88
N ASP A 378 6.23 33.11 -30.34
CA ASP A 378 6.89 32.07 -31.14
C ASP A 378 5.88 31.15 -31.82
N MET A 379 4.82 30.74 -31.10
CA MET A 379 3.74 29.94 -31.66
C MET A 379 3.01 30.70 -32.77
N LEU A 380 2.66 31.97 -32.56
CA LEU A 380 1.99 32.81 -33.55
C LEU A 380 2.88 33.06 -34.77
N HIS A 381 4.18 33.33 -34.55
CA HIS A 381 5.16 33.48 -35.62
C HIS A 381 5.20 32.22 -36.48
N ALA A 382 5.31 31.03 -35.88
CA ALA A 382 5.32 29.77 -36.62
C ALA A 382 4.02 29.50 -37.40
N LEU A 383 2.86 29.94 -36.89
CA LEU A 383 1.57 29.78 -37.56
C LEU A 383 1.38 30.77 -38.72
N VAL A 384 1.83 32.01 -38.58
CA VAL A 384 1.62 33.09 -39.55
C VAL A 384 2.70 33.12 -40.62
N GLU A 385 3.91 32.64 -40.33
CA GLU A 385 5.07 32.67 -41.25
C GLU A 385 4.76 32.14 -42.66
N PRO A 386 4.05 31.00 -42.86
CA PRO A 386 3.71 30.52 -44.20
C PRO A 386 2.81 31.50 -44.98
N LEU A 387 1.84 32.13 -44.30
CA LEU A 387 0.92 33.11 -44.91
C LEU A 387 1.66 34.40 -45.26
N TYR A 388 2.51 34.86 -44.34
CA TYR A 388 3.33 36.05 -44.53
C TYR A 388 4.27 35.90 -45.74
N ARG A 389 4.98 34.78 -45.85
CA ARG A 389 5.85 34.50 -47.01
C ARG A 389 5.10 34.52 -48.34
N ASN A 390 3.95 33.85 -48.41
CA ASN A 390 3.16 33.78 -49.66
C ASN A 390 2.68 35.17 -50.11
N SER A 391 2.18 35.98 -49.17
CA SER A 391 1.69 37.33 -49.47
C SER A 391 2.84 38.25 -49.91
N THR A 392 4.02 38.10 -49.33
CA THR A 392 5.21 38.91 -49.67
C THR A 392 5.78 38.54 -51.04
N ILE A 393 5.66 37.28 -51.48
CA ILE A 393 6.07 36.82 -52.82
C ILE A 393 5.09 37.32 -53.90
N GLU A 394 3.79 37.32 -53.63
CA GLU A 394 2.77 37.87 -54.55
C GLU A 394 2.92 39.39 -54.78
N ILE A 395 3.27 40.14 -53.73
CA ILE A 395 3.54 41.59 -53.84
C ILE A 395 4.80 41.85 -54.67
N ASN A 396 5.87 41.08 -54.47
CA ASN A 396 7.13 41.25 -55.20
C ASN A 396 7.09 40.76 -56.66
N SER A 397 6.21 39.82 -57.01
CA SER A 397 5.99 39.40 -58.39
C SER A 397 5.13 40.41 -59.16
N SER A 398 4.12 41.00 -58.51
CA SER A 398 3.30 42.08 -59.07
C SER A 398 4.09 43.38 -59.27
N ALA A 399 5.08 43.66 -58.42
CA ALA A 399 5.97 44.81 -58.54
C ALA A 399 7.07 44.65 -59.61
N LYS A 400 7.31 43.44 -60.13
CA LYS A 400 8.24 43.18 -61.26
C LYS A 400 7.52 43.16 -62.63
N SER A 401 6.20 43.22 -62.64
CA SER A 401 5.37 43.29 -63.87
C SER A 401 4.84 44.70 -64.18
N MET A 402 5.26 45.71 -63.42
CA MET A 402 5.19 47.14 -63.79
C MET A 402 6.60 47.64 -64.06
#